data_AF-A0A7V4WF49-F1
#
_entry.id   AF-A0A7V4WF49-F1
#
_cell.length_a   1.000
_cell.length_b   1.000
_cell.length_c   1.000
_cell.angle_alpha   90.00
_cell.angle_beta   90.00
_cell.angle_gamma   90.00
#
_symmetry.space_group_name_H-M   'P 1'
#
loop_
_entity.id
_entity.type
_entity.pdbx_description
1 polymer ?
#
loop_
_entity_poly.entity_id
_entity_poly.type
_entity_poly.pdbx_seq_one_letter_code
_entity_poly.pdbx_strand_id
1 'polypeptide(L)'
;MEIMNMKNFLFICSFCLSFILVFNTHQICYGAEKNKPAEAGKKWSRWVSLDSYKIGSSDILEIVTWKEPDFTRQEVLVRIDGKISFPLLGDVQASGRTPLQVKNEIEAGLKDFIASPTVT
;
A
#
# COMPACT_ATOMS: atom_id res chain seq x y z
N MET A 1 -39.87 -16.62 41.51
CA MET A 1 -40.95 -16.09 42.37
C MET A 1 -40.24 -15.48 43.56
N GLU A 2 -40.14 -14.17 43.76
CA GLU A 2 -41.09 -13.09 43.52
C GLU A 2 -40.38 -11.71 43.39
N ILE A 3 -40.82 -10.93 42.40
CA ILE A 3 -41.20 -9.50 42.48
C ILE A 3 -40.10 -8.44 42.71
N MET A 4 -39.72 -7.77 41.61
CA MET A 4 -39.36 -6.35 41.57
C MET A 4 -40.60 -5.49 41.90
N ASN A 5 -40.48 -4.45 42.76
CA ASN A 5 -40.68 -3.03 42.39
C ASN A 5 -40.69 -2.03 43.58
N MET A 6 -40.49 -0.76 43.21
CA MET A 6 -40.94 0.49 43.85
C MET A 6 -40.08 1.12 44.96
N LYS A 7 -39.32 2.16 44.58
CA LYS A 7 -39.46 3.55 45.11
C LYS A 7 -38.57 4.54 44.35
N ASN A 8 -39.08 5.02 43.22
CA ASN A 8 -38.74 6.33 42.68
C ASN A 8 -38.95 7.38 43.78
N PHE A 9 -37.97 8.22 44.09
CA PHE A 9 -38.26 9.59 44.49
C PHE A 9 -36.99 10.44 44.54
N LEU A 10 -37.08 11.60 43.90
CA LEU A 10 -36.34 12.83 44.19
C LEU A 10 -34.85 12.84 43.84
N PHE A 11 -34.50 13.41 42.69
CA PHE A 11 -34.37 14.87 42.46
C PHE A 11 -32.94 15.35 42.77
N ILE A 12 -32.24 15.80 41.73
CA ILE A 12 -31.86 17.22 41.55
C ILE A 12 -30.82 17.70 42.57
N CYS A 13 -29.59 17.85 42.11
CA CYS A 13 -28.80 19.09 42.20
C CYS A 13 -27.37 18.74 41.77
N SER A 14 -26.88 19.15 40.61
CA SER A 14 -26.53 20.56 40.38
C SER A 14 -25.69 21.15 41.53
N PHE A 15 -24.52 20.56 41.80
CA PHE A 15 -23.40 21.22 42.47
C PHE A 15 -22.13 20.48 41.98
N CYS A 16 -21.67 20.67 40.73
CA CYS A 16 -20.90 21.83 40.30
C CYS A 16 -20.25 22.62 41.45
N LEU A 17 -18.93 22.78 41.35
CA LEU A 17 -18.15 23.88 41.94
C LEU A 17 -17.91 23.85 43.45
N SER A 18 -17.07 22.91 43.89
CA SER A 18 -15.97 23.14 44.85
C SER A 18 -15.37 21.75 45.07
N PHE A 19 -14.10 21.46 44.87
CA PHE A 19 -12.98 22.13 45.49
C PHE A 19 -11.73 21.53 44.84
N ILE A 20 -11.10 22.32 43.97
CA ILE A 20 -9.72 22.10 43.54
C ILE A 20 -8.86 22.22 44.80
N LEU A 21 -7.77 21.44 44.87
CA LEU A 21 -6.64 21.57 45.80
C LEU A 21 -6.74 20.84 47.15
N VAL A 22 -6.58 19.51 47.12
CA VAL A 22 -5.57 18.90 48.01
C VAL A 22 -4.60 18.12 47.13
N PHE A 23 -3.57 18.85 46.74
CA PHE A 23 -2.28 18.34 46.34
C PHE A 23 -1.77 17.30 47.35
N ASN A 24 -1.12 16.27 46.80
CA ASN A 24 0.13 15.74 47.34
C ASN A 24 0.05 15.06 48.72
N THR A 25 -0.10 13.74 48.72
CA THR A 25 1.00 12.84 49.12
C THR A 25 0.66 11.39 48.77
N HIS A 26 1.59 10.75 48.07
CA HIS A 26 1.92 9.33 48.14
C HIS A 26 1.00 8.27 47.49
N GLN A 27 1.53 7.76 46.39
CA GLN A 27 1.53 6.36 45.93
C GLN A 27 0.88 5.34 46.88
N ILE A 28 -0.02 4.52 46.36
CA ILE A 28 0.22 3.14 45.89
C ILE A 28 -1.13 2.67 45.30
N CYS A 29 -1.22 2.38 44.01
CA CYS A 29 -2.28 1.52 43.46
C CYS A 29 -1.75 0.76 42.23
N TYR A 30 -1.16 -0.40 42.53
CA TYR A 30 -0.99 -1.59 41.71
C TYR A 30 -1.25 -1.46 40.20
N GLY A 31 -0.19 -1.19 39.44
CA GLY A 31 -0.12 -1.52 38.03
C GLY A 31 0.23 -3.00 37.87
N ALA A 32 -0.76 -3.85 37.64
CA ALA A 32 -0.52 -5.19 37.10
C ALA A 32 -0.13 -5.02 35.62
N GLU A 33 1.16 -5.13 35.32
CA GLU A 33 1.67 -5.14 33.96
C GLU A 33 1.17 -6.40 33.26
N LYS A 34 0.20 -6.21 32.35
CA LYS A 34 -0.24 -7.28 31.45
C LYS A 34 0.95 -7.57 30.54
N ASN A 35 1.60 -8.71 30.74
CA ASN A 35 2.58 -9.27 29.82
C ASN A 35 1.90 -9.48 28.45
N LYS A 36 1.92 -8.46 27.59
CA LYS A 36 1.74 -8.64 26.16
C LYS A 36 2.92 -9.49 25.70
N PRO A 37 2.73 -10.64 25.03
CA PRO A 37 3.86 -11.30 24.42
C PRO A 37 4.52 -10.27 23.53
N ALA A 38 5.81 -10.03 23.77
CA ALA A 38 6.62 -9.19 22.90
C ALA A 38 6.42 -9.74 21.50
N GLU A 39 5.61 -9.04 20.72
CA GLU A 39 5.55 -9.19 19.28
C GLU A 39 6.95 -8.79 18.84
N ALA A 40 7.83 -9.80 18.75
CA ALA A 40 9.11 -9.73 18.12
C ALA A 40 8.84 -9.47 16.63
N GLY A 41 8.40 -8.24 16.35
CA GLY A 41 8.17 -7.71 15.04
C GLY A 41 9.49 -7.83 14.34
N LYS A 42 9.56 -8.75 13.39
CA LYS A 42 10.67 -8.91 12.45
C LYS A 42 10.81 -7.61 11.67
N LYS A 43 11.47 -6.64 12.29
CA LYS A 43 11.84 -5.34 11.74
C LYS A 43 13.15 -5.51 10.99
N TRP A 44 13.15 -6.41 10.00
CA TRP A 44 14.32 -6.70 9.16
C TRP A 44 14.02 -6.78 7.66
N SER A 45 12.80 -6.42 7.23
CA SER A 45 12.45 -6.36 5.81
C SER A 45 11.92 -4.99 5.40
N ARG A 46 12.59 -3.91 5.80
CA ARG A 46 12.49 -2.61 5.09
C ARG A 46 13.67 -2.44 4.12
N TRP A 47 14.18 -3.54 3.61
CA TRP A 47 15.28 -3.54 2.64
C TRP A 47 14.70 -4.19 1.39
N VAL A 48 14.39 -3.32 0.42
CA VAL A 48 13.57 -3.56 -0.77
C VAL A 48 12.13 -3.88 -0.43
N SER A 49 11.37 -2.87 0.01
CA SER A 49 9.97 -2.83 -0.42
C SER A 49 10.02 -2.96 -1.93
N LEU A 50 9.36 -3.96 -2.52
CA LEU A 50 8.99 -3.95 -3.94
C LEU A 50 8.01 -2.79 -4.24
N ASP A 51 8.08 -1.67 -3.50
CA ASP A 51 7.71 -0.35 -3.98
C ASP A 51 8.57 -0.12 -5.21
N SER A 52 7.94 -0.46 -6.31
CA SER A 52 8.57 -1.16 -7.39
C SER A 52 9.43 -0.19 -8.17
N TYR A 53 10.50 -0.68 -8.78
CA TYR A 53 11.22 0.10 -9.76
C TYR A 53 10.21 0.75 -10.71
N LYS A 54 10.27 2.08 -10.81
CA LYS A 54 9.51 2.83 -11.80
C LYS A 54 10.48 3.24 -12.87
N ILE A 55 10.08 2.97 -14.10
CA ILE A 55 10.86 3.33 -15.26
C ILE A 55 10.98 4.85 -15.29
N GLY A 56 12.20 5.33 -15.53
CA GLY A 56 12.54 6.73 -15.74
C GLY A 56 12.64 7.07 -17.22
N SER A 57 12.64 8.37 -17.52
CA SER A 57 13.04 8.83 -18.85
C SER A 57 14.55 8.57 -19.05
N SER A 58 14.94 8.24 -20.27
CA SER A 58 16.30 7.81 -20.64
C SER A 58 16.74 6.43 -20.15
N ASP A 59 15.82 5.63 -19.58
CA ASP A 59 16.08 4.22 -19.32
C ASP A 59 16.18 3.43 -20.63
N ILE A 60 16.89 2.31 -20.57
CA ILE A 60 16.97 1.34 -21.67
C ILE A 60 16.26 0.07 -21.22
N LEU A 61 15.27 -0.35 -22.00
CA LEU A 61 14.47 -1.54 -21.76
C LEU A 61 14.75 -2.59 -22.82
N GLU A 62 14.89 -3.83 -22.37
CA GLU A 62 14.77 -5.01 -23.22
C GLU A 62 13.32 -5.51 -23.13
N ILE A 63 12.71 -5.79 -24.28
CA ILE A 63 11.33 -6.28 -24.37
C ILE A 63 11.35 -7.53 -25.24
N VAL A 64 11.06 -8.69 -24.66
CA VAL A 64 11.09 -9.96 -25.39
C VAL A 64 9.69 -10.50 -25.54
N THR A 65 9.25 -10.72 -26.79
CA THR A 65 7.95 -11.34 -27.07
C THR A 65 8.16 -12.80 -27.48
N TRP A 66 7.64 -13.74 -26.69
CA TRP A 66 7.83 -15.17 -26.93
C TRP A 66 7.21 -15.61 -28.25
N LYS A 67 7.95 -16.43 -29.02
CA LYS A 67 7.60 -16.91 -30.38
C LYS A 67 7.44 -15.83 -31.45
N GLU A 68 7.65 -14.57 -31.11
CA GLU A 68 7.39 -13.43 -31.99
C GLU A 68 8.62 -12.50 -32.03
N PRO A 69 9.68 -12.89 -32.77
CA PRO A 69 10.92 -12.13 -32.81
C PRO A 69 10.75 -10.73 -33.43
N ASP A 70 9.77 -10.53 -34.31
CA ASP A 70 9.49 -9.25 -34.95
C ASP A 70 9.07 -8.15 -33.94
N PHE A 71 8.53 -8.58 -32.80
CA PHE A 71 8.10 -7.74 -31.67
C PHE A 71 9.10 -7.75 -30.51
N THR A 72 10.23 -8.43 -30.66
CA THR A 72 11.32 -8.37 -29.69
C THR A 72 12.19 -7.14 -29.94
N ARG A 73 12.60 -6.50 -28.86
CA ARG A 73 13.51 -5.36 -28.86
C ARG A 73 14.57 -5.56 -27.81
N GLN A 74 15.81 -5.71 -28.25
CA GLN A 74 16.96 -5.88 -27.38
C GLN A 74 17.28 -4.58 -26.64
N GLU A 75 17.07 -3.43 -27.30
CA GLU A 75 17.39 -2.13 -26.74
C GLU A 75 16.34 -1.09 -27.16
N VAL A 76 15.52 -0.65 -26.20
CA VAL A 76 14.53 0.42 -26.39
C VAL A 76 14.79 1.54 -25.40
N LEU A 77 15.15 2.71 -25.92
CA LEU A 77 15.31 3.90 -25.12
C LEU A 77 13.94 4.50 -24.76
N VAL A 78 13.73 4.75 -23.47
CA VAL A 78 12.62 5.56 -22.98
C VAL A 78 12.90 7.01 -23.31
N ARG A 79 12.07 7.60 -24.15
CA ARG A 79 12.19 8.99 -24.61
C ARG A 79 12.03 9.97 -23.44
N ILE A 80 12.43 11.23 -23.66
CA ILE A 80 12.32 12.30 -22.64
C ILE A 80 10.88 12.60 -22.20
N ASP A 81 9.91 12.32 -23.08
CA ASP A 81 8.47 12.39 -22.79
C ASP A 81 7.97 11.21 -21.94
N GLY A 82 8.83 10.23 -21.70
CA GLY A 82 8.53 9.05 -20.90
C GLY A 82 7.86 7.92 -21.69
N LYS A 83 7.87 7.95 -23.01
CA LYS A 83 7.27 6.92 -23.87
C LYS A 83 8.30 6.05 -24.55
N ILE A 84 7.89 4.86 -24.96
CA ILE A 84 8.63 3.98 -25.87
C ILE A 84 7.84 3.82 -27.16
N SER A 85 8.53 3.75 -28.29
CA SER A 85 7.88 3.48 -29.58
C SER A 85 7.97 1.97 -29.88
N PHE A 86 6.82 1.32 -30.03
CA PHE A 86 6.67 -0.13 -30.17
C PHE A 86 5.82 -0.48 -31.41
N PRO A 87 6.10 -1.59 -32.13
CA PRO A 87 5.38 -1.93 -33.36
C PRO A 87 3.91 -2.17 -33.10
N LEU A 88 3.06 -1.73 -34.04
CA LEU A 88 1.60 -1.84 -34.02
C LEU A 88 0.90 -1.09 -32.87
N LEU A 89 1.59 -0.87 -31.74
CA LEU A 89 1.08 -0.13 -30.59
C LEU A 89 1.42 1.36 -30.64
N GLY A 90 2.41 1.75 -31.44
CA GLY A 90 2.86 3.13 -31.52
C GLY A 90 3.57 3.53 -30.22
N ASP A 91 3.14 4.63 -29.60
CA ASP A 91 3.78 5.15 -28.39
C ASP A 91 3.11 4.63 -27.12
N VAL A 92 3.87 3.89 -26.30
CA VAL A 92 3.43 3.31 -25.03
C VAL A 92 4.04 4.08 -23.86
N GLN A 93 3.25 4.40 -22.83
CA GLN A 93 3.72 5.14 -21.66
C GLN A 93 4.54 4.24 -20.73
N ALA A 94 5.85 4.49 -20.63
CA ALA A 94 6.73 3.70 -19.78
C ALA A 94 7.10 4.43 -18.47
N SER A 95 7.43 5.72 -18.55
CA SER A 95 7.89 6.50 -17.41
C SER A 95 6.82 6.61 -16.32
N GLY A 96 7.24 6.45 -15.07
CA GLY A 96 6.36 6.42 -13.91
C GLY A 96 5.55 5.13 -13.73
N ARG A 97 5.64 4.17 -14.68
CA ARG A 97 5.07 2.83 -14.59
C ARG A 97 6.11 1.84 -14.09
N THR A 98 5.63 0.73 -13.56
CA THR A 98 6.49 -0.41 -13.23
C THR A 98 6.70 -1.29 -14.47
N PRO A 99 7.79 -2.06 -14.57
CA PRO A 99 7.99 -3.00 -15.69
C PRO A 99 6.80 -3.95 -15.89
N LEU A 100 6.20 -4.43 -14.80
CA LEU A 100 5.02 -5.29 -14.86
C LEU A 100 3.80 -4.58 -15.47
N GLN A 101 3.60 -3.30 -15.18
CA GLN A 101 2.52 -2.51 -15.78
C GLN A 101 2.74 -2.32 -17.28
N VAL A 102 3.96 -1.97 -17.68
CA VAL A 102 4.31 -1.81 -19.11
C VAL A 102 4.17 -3.13 -19.86
N LYS A 103 4.65 -4.24 -19.29
CA LYS A 103 4.43 -5.58 -19.82
C LYS A 103 2.94 -5.84 -20.10
N ASN A 104 2.09 -5.63 -19.10
CA ASN A 104 0.66 -5.91 -19.22
C ASN A 104 -0.01 -5.01 -20.27
N GLU A 105 0.42 -3.75 -20.40
CA GLU A 105 -0.07 -2.82 -21.41
C GLU A 105 0.30 -3.28 -22.83
N ILE A 106 1.55 -3.72 -23.03
CA ILE A 106 2.02 -4.25 -24.31
C ILE A 106 1.31 -5.57 -24.65
N GLU A 107 1.20 -6.50 -23.68
CA GLU A 107 0.47 -7.77 -23.88
C GLU A 107 -1.00 -7.52 -24.22
N ALA A 108 -1.64 -6.54 -23.58
CA ALA A 108 -3.02 -6.19 -23.88
C ALA A 108 -3.17 -5.63 -25.29
N GLY A 109 -2.29 -4.71 -25.71
CA GLY A 109 -2.33 -4.13 -27.05
C GLY A 109 -2.03 -5.14 -28.16
N LEU A 110 -1.14 -6.10 -27.92
CA LEU A 110 -0.78 -7.11 -28.92
C LEU A 110 -1.86 -8.17 -29.17
N LYS A 111 -2.84 -8.32 -28.26
CA LYS A 111 -3.91 -9.34 -28.39
C LYS A 111 -4.76 -9.17 -29.65
N ASP A 112 -4.88 -7.96 -30.16
CA ASP A 112 -5.65 -7.67 -31.38
C ASP A 112 -4.91 -8.10 -32.65
N PHE A 113 -3.61 -8.35 -32.56
CA PHE A 113 -2.74 -8.65 -33.69
C PHE A 113 -2.14 -10.06 -33.64
N ILE A 114 -1.94 -10.62 -32.44
CA ILE A 114 -1.25 -11.89 -32.20
C ILE A 114 -2.10 -12.74 -31.25
N ALA A 115 -2.19 -14.04 -31.55
CA ALA A 115 -2.87 -14.98 -30.66
C ALA A 115 -2.02 -15.27 -29.41
N SER A 116 -2.51 -14.86 -28.24
CA SER A 116 -1.90 -15.12 -26.92
C SER A 116 -0.43 -14.64 -26.79
N PRO A 117 -0.17 -13.33 -26.91
CA PRO A 117 1.18 -12.78 -26.76
C PRO A 117 1.68 -12.96 -25.32
N THR A 118 2.97 -13.24 -25.17
CA THR A 118 3.66 -13.30 -23.87
C THR A 118 4.91 -12.43 -23.94
N VAL A 119 4.97 -11.41 -23.09
CA VAL A 119 6.05 -10.41 -23.07
C VAL A 119 6.85 -10.52 -21.77
N THR A 120 8.17 -10.35 -21.85
CA THR A 120 9.10 -10.32 -20.72
C THR A 120 9.85 -9.00 -20.71
#